data_AF-A0A920Q0K1-F1
#
_entry.id   AF-A0A920Q0K1-F1
#
_cell.length_a   1.000
_cell.length_b   1.000
_cell.length_c   1.000
_cell.angle_alpha   90.00
_cell.angle_beta   90.00
_cell.angle_gamma   90.00
#
_symmetry.space_group_name_H-M   'P 1'
#
loop_
_entity.id
_entity.type
_entity.pdbx_description
1 polymer ?
#
loop_
_entity_poly.entity_id
_entity_poly.type
_entity_poly.pdbx_seq_one_letter_code
_entity_poly.pdbx_strand_id
1 'polypeptide(L)' 'MDNPEILGDLEERFIHPYQATKTYLCPGCNQEIPPGLGHMVIVPVEAPDMRRHWHRGCWTRHRR' A
#
# COMPACT_ATOMS: atom_id res chain seq x y z
N MET A 1 -4.85 12.33 -14.23
CA MET A 1 -4.28 11.21 -15.00
C MET A 1 -2.93 10.90 -14.37
N ASP A 2 -2.92 10.70 -13.06
CA ASP A 2 -1.71 10.77 -12.25
C ASP A 2 -1.76 9.60 -11.29
N ASN A 3 -1.47 8.42 -11.83
CA ASN A 3 -1.28 7.24 -11.01
C ASN A 3 0.16 7.30 -10.50
N PRO A 4 0.40 7.62 -9.21
CA PRO A 4 1.77 7.73 -8.67
C PRO A 4 2.54 6.40 -8.73
N GLU A 5 1.84 5.32 -8.99
CA GLU A 5 2.40 3.97 -9.14
C GLU A 5 3.00 3.75 -10.55
N ILE A 6 2.89 4.74 -11.45
CA ILE A 6 3.55 4.80 -12.78
C ILE A 6 4.84 5.67 -12.72
N LEU A 7 5.08 6.37 -11.61
CA LEU A 7 6.11 7.41 -11.46
C LEU A 7 7.55 6.87 -11.24
N GLY A 8 7.93 5.76 -11.88
CA GLY A 8 9.29 5.21 -11.77
C GLY A 8 9.45 4.20 -10.62
N ASP A 9 10.52 4.33 -9.83
CA ASP A 9 10.87 3.38 -8.77
C ASP A 9 9.90 3.43 -7.58
N LEU A 10 9.57 2.23 -7.06
CA LEU A 10 8.68 2.05 -5.92
C LEU A 10 9.41 1.32 -4.78
N GLU A 11 9.35 1.88 -3.58
CA GLU A 11 9.76 1.18 -2.37
C GLU A 11 8.58 0.36 -1.82
N GLU A 12 8.78 -0.94 -1.72
CA GLU A 12 7.80 -1.88 -1.20
C GLU A 12 8.18 -2.31 0.21
N ARG A 13 7.28 -2.07 1.17
CA ARG A 13 7.50 -2.48 2.56
C ARG A 13 6.32 -3.27 3.10
N PHE A 14 6.61 -4.44 3.68
CA PHE A 14 5.62 -5.17 4.46
C PHE A 14 5.53 -4.59 5.87
N ILE A 15 4.31 -4.31 6.30
CA ILE A 15 3.98 -3.88 7.67
C ILE A 15 3.43 -5.06 8.42
N HIS A 16 4.08 -5.40 9.53
CA HIS A 16 3.60 -6.49 10.38
C HIS A 16 2.33 -6.08 11.15
N PRO A 17 1.47 -7.05 11.51
CA PRO A 17 0.28 -6.85 12.35
C PRO A 17 0.48 -5.91 13.54
N TYR A 18 1.55 -6.13 14.31
CA TYR A 18 1.84 -5.35 15.52
C TYR A 18 2.25 -3.89 15.25
N GLN A 19 2.63 -3.56 14.01
CA GLN A 19 2.96 -2.19 13.56
C GLN A 19 1.75 -1.48 12.94
N ALA A 20 0.73 -2.25 12.53
CA ALA A 20 -0.49 -1.72 11.92
C ALA A 20 -1.42 -1.16 13.01
N THR A 21 -1.17 0.09 13.43
CA THR A 21 -1.92 0.74 14.52
C THR A 21 -3.06 1.65 14.03
N LYS A 22 -3.18 1.84 12.71
CA LYS A 22 -4.15 2.74 12.07
C LYS A 22 -4.92 2.02 10.97
N THR A 23 -6.15 2.46 10.76
CA THR A 23 -6.97 2.03 9.62
C THR A 23 -6.56 2.77 8.36
N TYR A 24 -6.47 2.05 7.24
CA TYR A 24 -6.20 2.62 5.91
C TYR A 24 -7.18 2.06 4.89
N LEU A 25 -7.36 2.73 3.75
CA LEU A 25 -8.14 2.21 2.63
C LEU A 25 -7.23 1.57 1.58
N CYS A 26 -7.57 0.35 1.18
CA CYS A 26 -6.89 -0.36 0.11
C CYS A 26 -7.42 0.12 -1.25
N PRO A 27 -6.56 0.67 -2.15
CA PRO A 27 -6.99 1.14 -3.46
C PRO A 27 -7.41 0.00 -4.40
N GLY A 28 -6.91 -1.22 -4.19
CA GLY A 28 -7.22 -2.36 -5.07
C GLY A 28 -8.62 -2.97 -4.88
N CYS A 29 -9.19 -2.87 -3.68
CA CYS A 29 -10.51 -3.44 -3.37
C CYS A 29 -11.48 -2.43 -2.73
N ASN A 30 -11.02 -1.21 -2.45
CA ASN A 30 -11.76 -0.15 -1.77
C ASN A 30 -12.36 -0.58 -0.41
N GLN A 31 -11.66 -1.49 0.28
CA GLN A 31 -12.00 -1.94 1.64
C GLN A 31 -10.95 -1.48 2.64
N GLU A 32 -11.35 -1.42 3.90
CA GLU A 32 -10.48 -1.04 5.01
C GLU A 32 -9.42 -2.12 5.30
N ILE A 33 -8.24 -1.63 5.68
CA ILE A 33 -7.16 -2.38 6.31
C ILE A 33 -7.21 -2.00 7.79
N PRO A 34 -7.84 -2.81 8.66
CA PRO A 34 -7.95 -2.48 10.07
C PRO A 34 -6.61 -2.58 10.81
N PRO A 35 -6.50 -1.98 12.00
CA PRO A 35 -5.36 -2.20 12.89
C PRO A 35 -5.17 -3.70 13.20
N GLY A 36 -3.92 -4.12 13.37
CA GLY A 36 -3.58 -5.53 13.58
C GLY A 36 -3.54 -6.37 12.29
N LEU A 37 -3.88 -5.82 11.12
CA LEU A 37 -3.78 -6.53 9.85
C LEU A 37 -2.45 -6.24 9.13
N GLY A 38 -1.68 -7.29 8.87
CA GLY A 38 -0.44 -7.20 8.09
C GLY A 38 -0.73 -6.81 6.63
N HIS A 39 -0.03 -5.81 6.12
CA HIS A 39 -0.33 -5.19 4.82
C HIS A 39 0.93 -4.65 4.13
N MET A 40 0.83 -4.28 2.86
CA MET A 40 1.91 -3.69 2.08
C MET A 40 1.78 -2.17 2.05
N VAL A 41 2.90 -1.47 2.14
CA VAL A 41 2.98 -0.03 1.91
C VAL A 41 3.90 0.19 0.73
N ILE A 42 3.37 0.88 -0.28
CA ILE A 42 4.05 1.18 -1.53
C ILE A 42 4.31 2.68 -1.55
N VAL A 43 5.57 3.07 -1.64
CA VAL A 43 6.02 4.45 -1.58
C VAL A 43 6.70 4.78 -2.91
N PRO A 44 6.16 5.73 -3.71
CA PRO A 44 6.87 6.24 -4.87
C PRO A 44 8.12 7.00 -4.43
N VAL A 45 9.28 6.68 -5.02
CA VAL A 45 10.55 7.34 -4.66
C VAL A 45 10.50 8.84 -4.93
N GLU A 46 9.91 9.24 -6.06
CA GLU A 46 9.78 10.64 -6.46
C GLU A 46 8.65 11.39 -5.74
N ALA A 47 7.73 10.67 -5.07
CA ALA A 47 6.61 11.26 -4.35
C ALA A 47 6.25 10.47 -3.07
N PRO A 48 7.09 10.52 -2.02
CA PRO A 48 6.92 9.68 -0.82
C PRO A 48 5.62 9.93 -0.05
N ASP A 49 5.07 11.14 -0.15
CA ASP A 49 3.80 11.52 0.46
C ASP A 49 2.60 10.82 -0.19
N MET A 50 2.75 10.33 -1.43
CA MET A 50 1.71 9.62 -2.16
C MET A 50 1.68 8.12 -1.85
N ARG A 51 2.32 7.69 -0.75
CA ARG A 51 2.34 6.29 -0.33
C ARG A 51 0.95 5.69 -0.20
N ARG A 52 0.80 4.44 -0.64
CA ARG A 52 -0.47 3.71 -0.60
C ARG A 52 -0.37 2.45 0.24
N HIS A 53 -1.46 2.15 0.94
CA HIS A 53 -1.58 0.97 1.78
C HIS A 53 -2.44 -0.07 1.06
N TRP A 54 -1.94 -1.29 0.95
CA TRP A 54 -2.58 -2.36 0.20
C TRP A 54 -2.70 -3.62 1.05
N HIS A 55 -3.83 -4.32 0.97
CA HIS A 55 -3.84 -5.71 1.44
C HIS A 55 -2.79 -6.51 0.69
N ARG A 56 -2.13 -7.46 1.37
CA ARG A 56 -1.05 -8.25 0.77
C ARG A 56 -1.47 -8.91 -0.54
N GLY A 57 -2.65 -9.54 -0.56
CA GLY A 57 -3.18 -10.19 -1.75
C GLY A 57 -3.59 -9.22 -2.86
N CYS A 58 -4.13 -8.04 -2.51
CA CYS A 58 -4.48 -7.01 -3.47
C CYS A 58 -3.24 -6.48 -4.19
N TRP A 59 -2.15 -6.25 -3.45
CA TRP A 59 -0.89 -5.80 -4.04
C TRP A 59 -0.27 -6.86 -4.95
N THR A 60 -0.21 -8.12 -4.51
CA THR A 60 0.27 -9.23 -5.35
C THR A 60 -0.52 -9.35 -6.64
N ARG A 61 -1.85 -9.14 -6.60
CA ARG A 61 -2.70 -9.14 -7.79
C ARG A 61 -2.47 -7.92 -8.68
N HIS A 62 -2.20 -6.75 -8.09
CA HIS A 62 -1.95 -5.53 -8.84
C HIS A 62 -0.60 -5.55 -9.58
N ARG A 63 0.43 -6.18 -8.99
CA ARG A 63 1.76 -6.33 -9.61
C ARG A 63 1.83 -7.37 -10.73
N ARG A 64 0.78 -8.16 -10.93
CA ARG A 64 0.73 -9.24 -11.92
C ARG A 64 0.01 -8.80 -13.17
#